data_AF-A0A2W1BG77-F1
#
_entry.id   AF-A0A2W1BG77-F1
#
_cell.length_a   1.000
_cell.length_b   1.000
_cell.length_c   1.000
_cell.angle_alpha   90.00
_cell.angle_beta   90.00
_cell.angle_gamma   90.00
#
_symmetry.space_group_name_H-M   'P 1'
#
loop_
_entity.id
_entity.type
_entity.pdbx_description
1 polymer ?
#
loop_
_entity_poly.entity_id
_entity_poly.type
_entity_poly.pdbx_seq_one_letter_code
_entity_poly.pdbx_strand_id
1 'polypeptide(L)'
;MTDIPGRIIQALKKNKRFMRPDVQTVLLGDLMFLSIQLVSEQKEGSVLYVATPPGQPVALVSSVTAAGLLKATVEGLGYKKYENANLSGRDIQSLLRISDRAWNANAEHLTEIPDYAPIPVITESGIDYTHKKYDEEYIDNILGPNPPIITDLTINSTRPFIDRSRLDKNIKISLSIHTEDLAKTLKSWANKGAIGPTSEFFQIFHKIKSNNINYCKEDSD
;
A
#
# COMPACT_ATOMS: atom_id res chain seq x y z
N MET A 1 -15.63 5.94 31.79
CA MET A 1 -15.24 5.97 30.37
C MET A 1 -15.12 4.53 29.91
N THR A 2 -15.84 4.12 28.86
CA THR A 2 -15.81 2.74 28.34
C THR A 2 -14.55 2.52 27.51
N ASP A 3 -13.79 1.47 27.85
CA ASP A 3 -12.62 1.03 27.10
C ASP A 3 -12.99 0.65 25.64
N ILE A 4 -12.03 0.69 24.72
CA ILE A 4 -12.22 0.43 23.27
C ILE A 4 -13.03 -0.87 23.01
N PRO A 5 -12.72 -2.01 23.66
CA PRO A 5 -13.52 -3.23 23.49
C PRO A 5 -15.00 -3.02 23.83
N GLY A 6 -15.29 -2.30 24.91
CA GLY A 6 -16.65 -2.01 25.34
C GLY A 6 -17.43 -1.18 24.31
N ARG A 7 -16.77 -0.20 23.68
CA ARG A 7 -17.38 0.62 22.61
C ARG A 7 -17.68 -0.21 21.36
N ILE A 8 -16.77 -1.09 20.96
CA ILE A 8 -16.97 -1.99 19.81
C ILE A 8 -18.10 -2.99 20.09
N ILE A 9 -18.14 -3.59 21.28
CA ILE A 9 -19.21 -4.50 21.71
C ILE A 9 -20.56 -3.78 21.68
N GLN A 10 -20.63 -2.54 22.16
CA GLN A 10 -21.84 -1.74 22.14
C GLN A 10 -22.31 -1.46 20.70
N ALA A 11 -21.38 -1.13 19.79
CA ALA A 11 -21.68 -0.92 18.38
C ALA A 11 -22.17 -2.20 17.68
N LEU A 12 -21.59 -3.36 18.01
CA LEU A 12 -22.02 -4.66 17.46
C LEU A 12 -23.41 -5.07 17.94
N LYS A 13 -23.74 -4.84 19.22
CA LYS A 13 -25.05 -5.17 19.80
C LYS A 13 -26.22 -4.37 19.20
N LYS A 14 -25.97 -3.18 18.64
CA LYS A 14 -27.01 -2.40 17.94
C LYS A 14 -27.61 -3.15 16.76
N ASN A 15 -26.86 -4.07 16.14
CA ASN A 15 -27.20 -4.65 14.84
C ASN A 15 -27.54 -6.15 14.87
N LYS A 16 -27.23 -6.91 15.92
CA LYS A 16 -27.48 -8.37 15.96
C LYS A 16 -27.88 -8.86 17.35
N ARG A 17 -29.14 -9.30 17.50
CA ARG A 17 -29.72 -9.76 18.79
C ARG A 17 -29.36 -11.20 19.17
N PHE A 18 -28.99 -12.06 18.22
CA PHE A 18 -28.79 -13.51 18.44
C PHE A 18 -27.32 -13.96 18.46
N MET A 19 -26.38 -13.02 18.32
CA MET A 19 -24.94 -13.31 18.36
C MET A 19 -24.28 -12.46 19.44
N ARG A 20 -23.41 -13.08 20.22
CA ARG A 20 -22.60 -12.42 21.24
C ARG A 20 -21.32 -11.90 20.57
N PRO A 21 -20.98 -10.60 20.72
CA PRO A 21 -19.67 -10.10 20.34
C PRO A 21 -18.59 -10.66 21.25
N ASP A 22 -17.51 -11.15 20.65
CA ASP A 22 -16.23 -11.38 21.32
C ASP A 22 -15.19 -10.42 20.74
N VAL A 23 -14.55 -9.65 21.61
CA VAL A 23 -13.59 -8.61 21.24
C VAL A 23 -12.40 -8.71 22.18
N GLN A 24 -11.23 -9.01 21.62
CA GLN A 24 -9.97 -9.07 22.33
C GLN A 24 -9.05 -7.98 21.83
N THR A 25 -8.25 -7.41 22.74
CA THR A 25 -7.31 -6.34 22.42
C THR A 25 -5.97 -6.57 23.10
N VAL A 26 -4.89 -6.28 22.38
CA VAL A 26 -3.53 -6.27 22.92
C VAL A 26 -2.75 -5.10 22.35
N LEU A 27 -1.99 -4.41 23.19
CA LEU A 27 -1.05 -3.38 22.77
C LEU A 27 0.34 -4.02 22.64
N LEU A 28 0.94 -3.95 21.46
CA LEU A 28 2.29 -4.47 21.19
C LEU A 28 3.10 -3.39 20.47
N GLY A 29 4.12 -2.87 21.15
CA GLY A 29 4.84 -1.68 20.69
C GLY A 29 3.88 -0.50 20.54
N ASP A 30 3.94 0.17 19.39
CA ASP A 30 3.12 1.36 19.08
C ASP A 30 1.77 1.02 18.45
N LEU A 31 1.45 -0.27 18.30
CA LEU A 31 0.23 -0.74 17.63
C LEU A 31 -0.70 -1.46 18.59
N MET A 32 -1.98 -1.13 18.48
CA MET A 32 -3.06 -1.88 19.10
C MET A 32 -3.61 -2.89 18.10
N PHE A 33 -3.62 -4.15 18.52
CA PHE A 33 -4.19 -5.27 17.80
C PHE A 33 -5.56 -5.61 18.39
N LEU A 34 -6.56 -5.76 17.52
CA LEU A 34 -7.90 -6.19 17.88
C LEU A 34 -8.26 -7.49 17.15
N SER A 35 -8.88 -8.42 17.87
CA SER A 35 -9.58 -9.57 17.31
C SER A 35 -11.06 -9.40 17.59
N ILE A 36 -11.88 -9.41 16.54
CA ILE A 36 -13.31 -9.09 16.63
C ILE A 36 -14.10 -10.21 15.94
N GLN A 37 -14.97 -10.85 16.69
CA GLN A 37 -15.78 -11.96 16.20
C GLN A 37 -17.22 -11.87 16.73
N LEU A 38 -18.14 -12.47 15.99
CA LEU A 38 -19.50 -12.74 16.48
C LEU A 38 -19.64 -14.24 16.70
N VAL A 39 -19.97 -14.63 17.92
CA VAL A 39 -20.12 -16.02 18.34
C VAL A 39 -21.57 -16.29 18.76
N SER A 40 -22.10 -17.45 18.42
CA SER A 40 -23.34 -18.00 18.99
C SER A 40 -23.06 -19.40 19.54
N GLU A 41 -24.01 -19.95 20.29
CA GLU A 41 -23.88 -21.32 20.85
C GLU A 41 -23.71 -22.40 19.77
N GLN A 42 -24.13 -22.13 18.53
CA GLN A 42 -24.13 -23.10 17.43
C GLN A 42 -23.07 -22.80 16.36
N LYS A 43 -22.54 -21.57 16.31
CA LYS A 43 -21.66 -21.15 15.23
C LYS A 43 -20.74 -20.01 15.64
N GLU A 44 -19.47 -20.17 15.30
CA GLU A 44 -18.48 -19.10 15.31
C GLU A 44 -18.46 -18.39 13.96
N GLY A 45 -18.56 -17.06 13.98
CA GLY A 45 -18.44 -16.21 12.79
C GLY A 45 -16.98 -16.04 12.36
N SER A 46 -16.74 -15.41 11.20
CA SER A 46 -15.39 -15.05 10.78
C SER A 46 -14.79 -13.98 11.71
N VAL A 47 -13.50 -14.10 12.01
CA VAL A 47 -12.75 -13.13 12.81
C VAL A 47 -12.25 -12.01 11.92
N LEU A 48 -12.44 -10.76 12.37
CA LEU A 48 -11.78 -9.58 11.82
C LEU A 48 -10.59 -9.24 12.73
N TYR A 49 -9.38 -9.30 12.17
CA TYR A 49 -8.18 -8.81 12.82
C TYR A 49 -7.91 -7.39 12.38
N VAL A 50 -7.55 -6.53 13.32
CA VAL A 50 -7.27 -5.12 13.08
C VAL A 50 -5.98 -4.73 13.78
N ALA A 51 -5.10 -4.02 13.07
CA ALA A 51 -3.93 -3.36 13.65
C ALA A 51 -4.05 -1.85 13.42
N THR A 52 -3.98 -1.07 14.49
CA THR A 52 -4.15 0.39 14.42
C THR A 52 -3.23 1.09 15.41
N PRO A 53 -2.54 2.17 15.00
CA PRO A 53 -1.86 3.04 15.95
C PRO A 53 -2.91 3.77 16.81
N PRO A 54 -2.82 3.72 18.15
CA PRO A 54 -3.82 4.35 19.01
C PRO A 54 -4.02 5.84 18.69
N GLY A 55 -5.28 6.23 18.47
CA GLY A 55 -5.67 7.62 18.20
C GLY A 55 -5.38 8.14 16.78
N GLN A 56 -4.75 7.33 15.91
CA GLN A 56 -4.51 7.71 14.53
C GLN A 56 -5.68 7.27 13.62
N PRO A 57 -6.03 8.06 12.60
CA PRO A 57 -7.10 7.74 11.66
C PRO A 57 -6.67 6.70 10.60
N VAL A 58 -5.97 5.65 11.02
CA VAL A 58 -5.49 4.56 10.14
C VAL A 58 -5.66 3.21 10.83
N ALA A 59 -6.15 2.22 10.09
CA ALA A 59 -6.29 0.85 10.57
C ALA A 59 -6.06 -0.13 9.42
N LEU A 60 -5.20 -1.12 9.67
CA LEU A 60 -4.99 -2.26 8.80
C LEU A 60 -5.93 -3.38 9.23
N VAL A 61 -6.58 -4.03 8.26
CA VAL A 61 -7.62 -5.03 8.54
C VAL A 61 -7.36 -6.30 7.74
N SER A 62 -7.65 -7.46 8.33
CA SER A 62 -7.50 -8.75 7.63
C SER A 62 -8.50 -8.95 6.49
N SER A 63 -9.63 -8.24 6.51
CA SER A 63 -10.62 -8.27 5.44
C SER A 63 -11.49 -7.02 5.42
N VAL A 64 -11.63 -6.41 4.24
CA VAL A 64 -12.56 -5.31 3.98
C VAL A 64 -14.00 -5.77 3.71
N THR A 65 -14.21 -7.08 3.47
CA THR A 65 -15.54 -7.63 3.15
C THR A 65 -16.40 -7.88 4.39
N ALA A 66 -15.78 -7.87 5.59
CA ALA A 66 -16.47 -7.97 6.88
C ALA A 66 -17.17 -6.66 7.29
N ALA A 67 -17.98 -6.08 6.40
CA ALA A 67 -18.50 -4.71 6.50
C ALA A 67 -19.20 -4.41 7.84
N GLY A 68 -19.95 -5.37 8.39
CA GLY A 68 -20.62 -5.22 9.68
C GLY A 68 -19.66 -5.12 10.87
N LEU A 69 -18.60 -5.95 10.89
CA LEU A 69 -17.56 -5.91 11.93
C LEU A 69 -16.71 -4.64 11.77
N LEU A 70 -16.36 -4.30 10.54
CA LEU A 70 -15.56 -3.13 10.22
C LEU A 70 -16.28 -1.83 10.64
N LYS A 71 -17.56 -1.68 10.31
CA LYS A 71 -18.35 -0.51 10.69
C LYS A 71 -18.44 -0.34 12.21
N ALA A 72 -18.66 -1.44 12.95
CA ALA A 72 -18.70 -1.40 14.41
C ALA A 72 -17.33 -1.08 15.02
N THR A 73 -16.25 -1.55 14.40
CA THR A 73 -14.88 -1.22 14.81
C THR A 73 -14.60 0.27 14.64
N VAL A 74 -14.92 0.83 13.47
CA VAL A 74 -14.76 2.26 13.15
C VAL A 74 -15.55 3.13 14.14
N GLU A 75 -16.81 2.78 14.41
CA GLU A 75 -17.63 3.46 15.43
C GLU A 75 -17.03 3.33 16.84
N GLY A 76 -16.55 2.13 17.21
CA GLY A 76 -15.95 1.86 18.51
C GLY A 76 -14.64 2.62 18.75
N LEU A 77 -13.83 2.80 17.71
CA LEU A 77 -12.63 3.64 17.72
C LEU A 77 -12.95 5.14 17.81
N GLY A 78 -14.19 5.55 17.50
CA GLY A 78 -14.67 6.94 17.59
C GLY A 78 -14.78 7.66 16.24
N TYR A 79 -14.67 6.94 15.12
CA TYR A 79 -14.76 7.49 13.78
C TYR A 79 -16.17 7.28 13.18
N LYS A 80 -16.58 8.17 12.27
CA LYS A 80 -17.91 8.14 11.65
C LYS A 80 -17.97 7.37 10.34
N LYS A 81 -16.87 7.38 9.58
CA LYS A 81 -16.73 6.81 8.24
C LYS A 81 -15.33 6.23 8.09
N TYR A 82 -15.17 5.34 7.12
CA TYR A 82 -13.89 4.81 6.69
C TYR A 82 -13.83 4.81 5.18
N GLU A 83 -12.62 4.80 4.64
CA GLU A 83 -12.32 4.65 3.22
C GLU A 83 -11.30 3.51 3.06
N ASN A 84 -11.45 2.71 2.00
CA ASN A 84 -10.45 1.71 1.67
C ASN A 84 -9.35 2.37 0.84
N ALA A 85 -8.14 2.45 1.39
CA ALA A 85 -6.97 2.94 0.66
C ALA A 85 -6.56 2.04 -0.52
N ASN A 86 -7.18 0.86 -0.68
CA ASN A 86 -6.80 -0.18 -1.65
C ASN A 86 -5.32 -0.53 -1.54
N LEU A 87 -4.83 -0.56 -0.30
CA LEU A 87 -3.47 -0.93 0.05
C LEU A 87 -3.51 -2.32 0.70
N SER A 88 -2.84 -3.30 0.07
CA SER A 88 -2.72 -4.66 0.57
C SER A 88 -1.25 -5.09 0.67
N GLY A 89 -0.94 -5.97 1.61
CA GLY A 89 0.39 -6.52 1.78
C GLY A 89 0.49 -7.45 2.98
N ARG A 90 1.65 -8.09 3.13
CA ARG A 90 1.90 -9.07 4.20
C ARG A 90 2.55 -8.46 5.44
N ASP A 91 3.28 -7.36 5.28
CA ASP A 91 4.03 -6.73 6.36
C ASP A 91 3.37 -5.43 6.84
N ILE A 92 2.92 -5.41 8.10
CA ILE A 92 2.23 -4.28 8.71
C ILE A 92 3.09 -3.01 8.69
N GLN A 93 4.39 -3.13 8.98
CA GLN A 93 5.30 -1.98 9.02
C GLN A 93 5.43 -1.34 7.64
N SER A 94 5.62 -2.17 6.60
CA SER A 94 5.64 -1.71 5.21
C SER A 94 4.34 -1.00 4.81
N LEU A 95 3.19 -1.52 5.21
CA LEU A 95 1.89 -0.89 4.92
C LEU A 95 1.74 0.47 5.61
N LEU A 96 2.15 0.59 6.88
CA LEU A 96 2.11 1.87 7.59
C LEU A 96 3.02 2.91 6.93
N ARG A 97 4.22 2.50 6.52
CA ARG A 97 5.20 3.34 5.81
C ARG A 97 4.72 3.87 4.47
N ILE A 98 3.89 3.10 3.75
CA ILE A 98 3.26 3.54 2.50
C ILE A 98 2.09 4.49 2.77
N SER A 99 1.32 4.21 3.83
CA SER A 99 0.13 5.00 4.16
C SER A 99 0.47 6.43 4.63
N ASP A 100 1.57 6.58 5.37
CA ASP A 100 1.99 7.86 5.94
C ASP A 100 3.52 7.95 6.06
N ARG A 101 4.06 9.08 5.62
CA ARG A 101 5.50 9.40 5.63
C ARG A 101 6.05 9.48 7.05
N ALA A 102 5.22 9.79 8.05
CA ALA A 102 5.62 9.84 9.46
C ALA A 102 6.17 8.50 9.99
N TRP A 103 5.87 7.39 9.33
CA TRP A 103 6.38 6.06 9.68
C TRP A 103 7.74 5.73 9.05
N ASN A 104 8.34 6.65 8.28
CA ASN A 104 9.67 6.48 7.72
C ASN A 104 10.70 7.28 8.54
N ALA A 105 11.60 6.58 9.23
CA ALA A 105 12.65 7.19 10.06
C ALA A 105 13.55 8.17 9.28
N ASN A 106 13.77 7.92 7.97
CA ASN A 106 14.53 8.78 7.06
C ASN A 106 13.71 9.05 5.79
N ALA A 107 12.64 9.83 5.89
CA ALA A 107 11.73 10.11 4.77
C ALA A 107 12.28 11.06 3.69
N GLU A 108 13.53 11.54 3.83
CA GLU A 108 14.16 12.53 2.93
C GLU A 108 14.28 12.02 1.49
N HIS A 109 14.53 10.73 1.29
CA HIS A 109 14.51 10.13 -0.06
C HIS A 109 13.10 10.10 -0.66
N LEU A 110 12.04 10.18 0.15
CA LEU A 110 10.65 10.15 -0.33
C LEU A 110 10.10 11.55 -0.65
N THR A 111 10.80 12.63 -0.27
CA THR A 111 10.28 14.00 -0.44
C THR A 111 10.37 14.50 -1.87
N GLU A 112 11.47 14.20 -2.58
CA GLU A 112 11.69 14.64 -3.96
C GLU A 112 12.29 13.48 -4.78
N ILE A 113 11.87 13.36 -6.03
CA ILE A 113 12.46 12.40 -6.96
C ILE A 113 13.71 13.08 -7.54
N PRO A 114 14.91 12.47 -7.43
CA PRO A 114 16.13 13.05 -7.97
C PRO A 114 16.06 13.21 -9.49
N ASP A 115 16.73 14.23 -10.03
CA ASP A 115 16.85 14.41 -11.49
C ASP A 115 17.69 13.29 -12.10
N TYR A 116 17.24 12.76 -13.23
CA TYR A 116 17.97 11.74 -13.97
C TYR A 116 18.86 12.39 -15.03
N ALA A 117 20.17 12.47 -14.74
CA ALA A 117 21.19 13.05 -15.61
C ALA A 117 22.41 12.12 -15.70
N PRO A 118 22.33 11.05 -16.52
CA PRO A 118 23.36 10.02 -16.54
C PRO A 118 24.71 10.59 -16.96
N ILE A 119 25.73 10.33 -16.15
CA ILE A 119 27.12 10.68 -16.40
C ILE A 119 28.00 9.43 -16.31
N PRO A 120 29.13 9.36 -17.03
CA PRO A 120 30.07 8.25 -16.88
C PRO A 120 30.56 8.14 -15.43
N VAL A 121 30.57 6.92 -14.90
CA VAL A 121 30.95 6.67 -13.51
C VAL A 121 32.30 5.96 -13.46
N ILE A 122 33.20 6.44 -12.60
CA ILE A 122 34.48 5.76 -12.36
C ILE A 122 34.22 4.52 -11.47
N THR A 123 34.66 3.37 -11.96
CA THR A 123 34.59 2.07 -11.28
C THR A 123 35.99 1.52 -11.06
N GLU A 124 36.11 0.50 -10.21
CA GLU A 124 37.38 -0.21 -10.00
C GLU A 124 37.93 -0.82 -11.31
N SER A 125 37.06 -1.18 -12.25
CA SER A 125 37.39 -1.71 -13.57
C SER A 125 37.64 -0.66 -14.66
N GLY A 126 37.55 0.64 -14.33
CA GLY A 126 37.68 1.75 -15.29
C GLY A 126 36.43 2.63 -15.37
N ILE A 127 36.30 3.40 -16.45
CA ILE A 127 35.16 4.31 -16.64
C ILE A 127 33.99 3.56 -17.28
N ASP A 128 32.85 3.55 -16.60
CA ASP A 128 31.59 3.01 -17.14
C ASP A 128 30.89 4.06 -18.01
N TYR A 129 30.94 3.85 -19.33
CA TYR A 129 30.20 4.65 -20.33
C TYR A 129 28.83 4.08 -20.67
N THR A 130 28.47 2.91 -20.12
CA THR A 130 27.15 2.29 -20.31
C THR A 130 26.08 2.87 -19.39
N HIS A 131 26.51 3.66 -18.40
CA HIS A 131 25.68 4.26 -17.34
C HIS A 131 25.02 3.25 -16.41
N LYS A 132 25.39 1.96 -16.49
CA LYS A 132 24.79 0.92 -15.66
C LYS A 132 24.95 1.20 -14.17
N LYS A 133 26.13 1.65 -13.74
CA LYS A 133 26.35 1.99 -12.33
C LYS A 133 25.55 3.22 -11.90
N TYR A 134 25.42 4.21 -12.80
CA TYR A 134 24.58 5.39 -12.55
C TYR A 134 23.11 4.99 -12.36
N ASP A 135 22.59 4.11 -13.23
CA ASP A 135 21.20 3.63 -13.17
C ASP A 135 20.93 2.89 -11.86
N GLU A 136 21.86 2.03 -11.44
CA GLU A 136 21.78 1.31 -10.17
C GLU A 136 21.74 2.28 -8.97
N GLU A 137 22.63 3.27 -8.93
CA GLU A 137 22.68 4.30 -7.88
C GLU A 137 21.41 5.17 -7.87
N TYR A 138 20.92 5.57 -9.06
CA TYR A 138 19.71 6.35 -9.20
C TYR A 138 18.47 5.61 -8.67
N ILE A 139 18.31 4.33 -9.04
CA ILE A 139 17.21 3.50 -8.55
C ILE A 139 17.29 3.29 -7.04
N ASP A 140 18.49 3.09 -6.51
CA ASP A 140 18.70 2.94 -5.06
C ASP A 140 18.37 4.21 -4.28
N ASN A 141 18.64 5.39 -4.86
CA ASN A 141 18.23 6.66 -4.27
C ASN A 141 16.70 6.84 -4.26
N ILE A 142 16.01 6.39 -5.30
CA ILE A 142 14.54 6.41 -5.36
C ILE A 142 13.93 5.43 -4.34
N LEU A 143 14.38 4.17 -4.33
CA LEU A 143 13.83 3.16 -3.45
C LEU A 143 14.20 3.39 -1.98
N GLY A 144 15.33 4.04 -1.73
CA GLY A 144 15.92 4.20 -0.42
C GLY A 144 16.51 2.90 0.14
N PRO A 145 17.13 2.97 1.34
CA PRO A 145 17.90 1.86 1.90
C PRO A 145 17.06 0.67 2.38
N ASN A 146 15.75 0.85 2.56
CA ASN A 146 14.84 -0.19 3.05
C ASN A 146 13.45 0.03 2.46
N PRO A 147 13.20 -0.22 1.17
CA PRO A 147 11.89 0.02 0.57
C PRO A 147 10.79 -0.81 1.25
N PRO A 148 9.55 -0.31 1.37
CA PRO A 148 8.43 -1.10 1.86
C PRO A 148 8.22 -2.39 1.05
N ILE A 149 7.97 -3.50 1.73
CA ILE A 149 7.71 -4.80 1.11
C ILE A 149 6.26 -4.82 0.61
N ILE A 150 6.11 -4.73 -0.71
CA ILE A 150 4.83 -4.81 -1.41
C ILE A 150 4.81 -6.11 -2.22
N THR A 151 3.71 -6.86 -2.10
CA THR A 151 3.53 -8.14 -2.81
C THR A 151 2.77 -8.01 -4.11
N ASP A 152 1.86 -7.05 -4.19
CA ASP A 152 0.92 -6.93 -5.29
C ASP A 152 0.94 -5.50 -5.82
N LEU A 153 0.98 -5.32 -7.13
CA LEU A 153 0.85 -4.03 -7.80
C LEU A 153 -0.15 -4.15 -8.95
N THR A 154 -1.23 -3.40 -8.90
CA THR A 154 -2.18 -3.29 -10.01
C THR A 154 -2.07 -1.92 -10.64
N ILE A 155 -1.91 -1.86 -11.95
CA ILE A 155 -1.85 -0.64 -12.74
C ILE A 155 -2.91 -0.71 -13.81
N ASN A 156 -3.87 0.22 -13.76
CA ASN A 156 -4.88 0.37 -14.77
C ASN A 156 -4.61 1.66 -15.55
N SER A 157 -4.64 1.61 -16.86
CA SER A 157 -4.53 2.80 -17.69
C SER A 157 -5.62 2.80 -18.76
N THR A 158 -6.15 3.98 -19.05
CA THR A 158 -7.04 4.19 -20.19
C THR A 158 -6.41 5.23 -21.09
N ARG A 159 -6.16 4.87 -22.34
CA ARG A 159 -5.58 5.78 -23.34
C ARG A 159 -6.33 5.69 -24.66
N PRO A 160 -6.35 6.75 -25.48
CA PRO A 160 -6.89 6.64 -26.82
C PRO A 160 -6.16 5.56 -27.63
N PHE A 161 -6.88 4.90 -28.54
CA PHE A 161 -6.26 4.01 -29.50
C PHE A 161 -5.20 4.79 -30.31
N ILE A 162 -4.06 4.16 -30.56
CA ILE A 162 -2.86 4.78 -31.16
C ILE A 162 -3.21 5.53 -32.45
N ASP A 163 -4.15 4.98 -33.23
CA ASP A 163 -4.67 5.60 -34.44
C ASP A 163 -6.19 5.80 -34.36
N ARG A 164 -6.62 6.98 -33.89
CA ARG A 164 -8.04 7.33 -33.81
C ARG A 164 -8.76 7.35 -35.15
N SER A 165 -8.04 7.52 -36.27
CA SER A 165 -8.65 7.49 -37.60
C SER A 165 -9.14 6.09 -37.97
N ARG A 166 -8.51 5.05 -37.41
CA ARG A 166 -8.90 3.65 -37.60
C ARG A 166 -9.89 3.17 -36.55
N LEU A 167 -9.76 3.66 -35.32
CA LEU A 167 -10.67 3.30 -34.24
C LEU A 167 -10.74 4.43 -33.20
N ASP A 168 -11.81 5.20 -33.24
CA ASP A 168 -12.08 6.26 -32.25
C ASP A 168 -12.64 5.65 -30.95
N LYS A 169 -11.79 4.89 -30.25
CA LYS A 169 -12.09 4.29 -28.94
C LYS A 169 -10.88 4.40 -28.01
N ASN A 170 -11.14 4.30 -26.72
CA ASN A 170 -10.10 4.16 -25.72
C ASN A 170 -9.72 2.68 -25.52
N ILE A 171 -8.43 2.42 -25.40
CA ILE A 171 -7.87 1.15 -24.94
C ILE A 171 -7.77 1.22 -23.41
N LYS A 172 -8.30 0.18 -22.76
CA LYS A 172 -8.06 -0.07 -21.34
C LYS A 172 -6.98 -1.12 -21.20
N ILE A 173 -5.94 -0.79 -20.45
CA ILE A 173 -4.81 -1.68 -20.15
C ILE A 173 -4.84 -1.90 -18.64
N SER A 174 -4.75 -3.16 -18.21
CA SER A 174 -4.60 -3.52 -16.80
C SER A 174 -3.42 -4.47 -16.66
N LEU A 175 -2.48 -4.13 -15.80
CA LEU A 175 -1.32 -4.92 -15.44
C LEU A 175 -1.41 -5.26 -13.96
N SER A 176 -1.25 -6.53 -13.60
CA SER A 176 -1.18 -6.97 -12.20
C SER A 176 0.08 -7.79 -11.99
N ILE A 177 0.95 -7.31 -11.09
CA ILE A 177 2.21 -7.94 -10.72
C ILE A 177 2.03 -8.54 -9.33
N HIS A 178 2.41 -9.81 -9.19
CA HIS A 178 2.42 -10.53 -7.92
C HIS A 178 3.84 -11.04 -7.68
N THR A 179 4.42 -10.67 -6.54
CA THR A 179 5.80 -10.98 -6.16
C THR A 179 5.94 -11.01 -4.63
N GLU A 180 7.06 -11.50 -4.12
CA GLU A 180 7.37 -11.44 -2.69
C GLU A 180 7.90 -10.06 -2.30
N ASP A 181 8.62 -9.40 -3.21
CA ASP A 181 9.25 -8.11 -2.99
C ASP A 181 9.28 -7.32 -4.32
N LEU A 182 8.36 -6.38 -4.44
CA LEU A 182 8.20 -5.55 -5.63
C LEU A 182 9.43 -4.68 -5.90
N ALA A 183 10.02 -4.09 -4.87
CA ALA A 183 11.19 -3.22 -5.04
C ALA A 183 12.38 -3.98 -5.61
N LYS A 184 12.67 -5.18 -5.06
CA LYS A 184 13.72 -6.07 -5.62
C LYS A 184 13.40 -6.53 -7.03
N THR A 185 12.13 -6.82 -7.31
CA THR A 185 11.68 -7.28 -8.63
C THR A 185 11.89 -6.19 -9.68
N LEU A 186 11.44 -4.96 -9.41
CA LEU A 186 11.60 -3.82 -10.30
C LEU A 186 13.08 -3.45 -10.50
N LYS A 187 13.88 -3.46 -9.43
CA LYS A 187 15.34 -3.27 -9.54
C LYS A 187 15.97 -4.33 -10.44
N SER A 188 15.58 -5.60 -10.31
CA SER A 188 16.07 -6.66 -11.22
C SER A 188 15.62 -6.44 -12.66
N TRP A 189 14.43 -5.90 -12.92
CA TRP A 189 13.97 -5.61 -14.27
C TRP A 189 14.75 -4.48 -14.91
N ALA A 190 15.03 -3.42 -14.15
CA ALA A 190 15.85 -2.31 -14.63
C ALA A 190 17.29 -2.76 -14.93
N ASN A 191 17.92 -3.52 -14.02
CA ASN A 191 19.27 -4.03 -14.23
C ASN A 191 19.41 -4.97 -15.44
N LYS A 192 18.29 -5.55 -15.90
CA LYS A 192 18.21 -6.41 -17.10
C LYS A 192 17.73 -5.65 -18.34
N GLY A 193 17.47 -4.35 -18.24
CA GLY A 193 16.98 -3.52 -19.34
C GLY A 193 15.51 -3.78 -19.73
N ALA A 194 14.73 -4.47 -18.89
CA ALA A 194 13.32 -4.73 -19.14
C ALA A 194 12.45 -3.47 -18.90
N ILE A 195 12.89 -2.59 -18.00
CA ILE A 195 12.31 -1.26 -17.77
C ILE A 195 13.46 -0.25 -17.62
N GLY A 196 13.20 1.03 -17.90
CA GLY A 196 14.18 2.09 -17.66
C GLY A 196 14.30 2.48 -16.18
N PRO A 197 15.42 3.10 -15.77
CA PRO A 197 15.62 3.57 -14.38
C PRO A 197 14.64 4.67 -13.98
N THR A 198 14.12 5.43 -14.94
CA THR A 198 13.10 6.48 -14.75
C THR A 198 11.67 5.96 -14.87
N SER A 199 11.48 4.63 -14.92
CA SER A 199 10.15 4.02 -15.02
C SER A 199 9.24 4.49 -13.90
N GLU A 200 8.00 4.80 -14.25
CA GLU A 200 6.97 5.22 -13.30
C GLU A 200 6.64 4.14 -12.27
N PHE A 201 7.01 2.88 -12.55
CA PHE A 201 6.92 1.80 -11.56
C PHE A 201 7.74 2.08 -10.31
N PHE A 202 8.83 2.86 -10.41
CA PHE A 202 9.59 3.24 -9.22
C PHE A 202 8.96 4.44 -8.48
N GLN A 203 8.22 5.30 -9.19
CA GLN A 203 7.56 6.47 -8.57
C GLN A 203 6.43 6.09 -7.60
N ILE A 204 5.93 4.85 -7.69
CA ILE A 204 4.85 4.35 -6.82
C ILE A 204 5.23 4.48 -5.34
N PHE A 205 6.51 4.29 -5.01
CA PHE A 205 7.02 4.36 -3.64
C PHE A 205 7.09 5.79 -3.09
N HIS A 206 7.12 6.81 -3.96
CA HIS A 206 7.17 8.23 -3.54
C HIS A 206 5.79 8.89 -3.47
N LYS A 207 4.90 8.53 -4.40
CA LYS A 207 3.67 9.28 -4.68
C LYS A 207 2.40 8.64 -4.12
N ILE A 208 2.35 7.32 -3.95
CA ILE A 208 1.06 6.62 -3.87
C ILE A 208 0.90 5.88 -2.54
N LYS A 209 -0.23 6.12 -1.87
CA LYS A 209 -0.65 5.45 -0.62
C LYS A 209 -1.40 4.13 -0.85
N SER A 210 -1.31 3.59 -2.06
CA SER A 210 -2.12 2.48 -2.60
C SER A 210 -1.22 1.65 -3.52
N ASN A 211 -1.41 0.34 -3.51
CA ASN A 211 -0.80 -0.57 -4.48
C ASN A 211 -1.72 -0.88 -5.68
N ASN A 212 -2.87 -0.20 -5.76
CA ASN A 212 -3.70 -0.12 -6.96
C ASN A 212 -3.65 1.30 -7.53
N ILE A 213 -3.16 1.42 -8.76
CA ILE A 213 -2.83 2.68 -9.42
C ILE A 213 -3.68 2.82 -10.67
N ASN A 214 -4.34 3.96 -10.79
CA ASN A 214 -5.00 4.36 -12.03
C ASN A 214 -4.16 5.43 -12.72
N TYR A 215 -3.61 5.07 -13.87
CA TYR A 215 -2.76 5.92 -14.69
C TYR A 215 -3.56 6.49 -15.87
N CYS A 216 -3.95 7.75 -15.75
CA CYS A 216 -4.38 8.57 -16.89
C CYS A 216 -3.27 9.58 -17.13
N LYS A 217 -2.45 9.40 -18.17
CA LYS A 217 -1.58 10.49 -18.60
C LYS A 217 -2.53 11.55 -19.17
N GLU A 218 -2.62 12.70 -18.51
CA GLU A 218 -3.00 13.91 -19.25
C GLU A 218 -1.83 14.18 -20.18
N ASP A 219 -2.11 14.20 -21.49
CA ASP A 219 -1.13 14.58 -22.48
C ASP A 219 -0.56 15.94 -22.05
N SER A 220 0.70 15.96 -21.67
CA SER A 220 1.43 17.19 -21.43
C SER A 220 1.64 17.82 -22.80
N ASP A 221 1.07 19.01 -23.00
CA ASP A 221 1.20 19.84 -24.21
C ASP A 221 2.66 19.98 -24.70
#